data_AF-A0A935VHA3-F1
#
_entry.id   AF-A0A935VHA3-F1
#
_cell.length_a   1.000
_cell.length_b   1.000
_cell.length_c   1.000
_cell.angle_alpha   90.00
_cell.angle_beta   90.00
_cell.angle_gamma   90.00
#
_symmetry.space_group_name_H-M   'P 1'
#
loop_
_entity.id
_entity.type
_entity.pdbx_description
1 polymer ?
#
loop_
_entity_poly.entity_id
_entity_poly.type
_entity_poly.pdbx_seq_one_letter_code
_entity_poly.pdbx_strand_id
1 'polypeptide(L)'
;MENKLIVKRYKIPDDLLMDILRILFGNNIKHKIIGIQQRQNMVLLNVNFDLNTIMNREAKENMEGILSDYCEYMKGLLGDTVLMLDEEDEEKEY
;
A
#
# COMPACT_ATOMS: atom_id res chain seq x y z
N MET A 1 7.47 -20.87 15.76
CA MET A 1 7.58 -19.72 14.85
C MET A 1 6.24 -19.04 14.85
N GLU A 2 6.14 -17.82 15.36
CA GLU A 2 4.89 -17.06 15.33
C GLU A 2 4.52 -16.75 13.88
N ASN A 3 3.26 -17.00 13.50
CA ASN A 3 2.76 -16.61 12.19
C ASN A 3 2.70 -15.08 12.11
N LYS A 4 3.68 -14.47 11.43
CA LYS A 4 3.76 -13.02 11.30
C LYS A 4 2.96 -12.53 10.09
N LEU A 5 1.65 -12.76 10.15
CA LEU A 5 0.69 -12.19 9.21
C LEU A 5 0.47 -10.72 9.61
N ILE A 6 0.65 -9.81 8.65
CA ILE A 6 0.37 -8.39 8.86
C ILE A 6 -0.64 -7.90 7.82
N VAL A 7 -1.51 -6.99 8.23
CA VAL A 7 -2.43 -6.29 7.32
C VAL A 7 -1.99 -4.84 7.26
N LYS A 8 -1.67 -4.36 6.07
CA LYS A 8 -1.30 -2.96 5.83
C LYS A 8 -2.29 -2.27 4.93
N ARG A 9 -2.49 -0.96 5.15
CA ARG A 9 -3.34 -0.10 4.33
C ARG A 9 -2.46 0.86 3.54
N TYR A 10 -2.78 1.01 2.25
CA TYR A 10 -2.03 1.87 1.34
C TYR A 10 -2.95 2.82 0.59
N LYS A 11 -2.46 4.03 0.32
CA LYS A 11 -3.01 4.92 -0.71
C LYS A 11 -2.21 4.69 -1.98
N ILE A 12 -2.85 4.16 -3.01
CA ILE A 12 -2.22 3.82 -4.28
C ILE A 12 -2.67 4.85 -5.32
N PRO A 13 -1.76 5.65 -5.88
CA PRO A 13 -2.07 6.50 -7.04
C PRO A 13 -2.66 5.68 -8.19
N ASP A 14 -3.69 6.21 -8.86
CA ASP A 14 -4.42 5.50 -9.93
C ASP A 14 -3.49 5.07 -11.09
N ASP A 15 -2.46 5.86 -11.39
CA ASP A 15 -1.44 5.59 -12.40
C ASP A 15 -0.50 4.43 -12.04
N LEU A 16 -0.29 4.17 -10.75
CA LEU A 16 0.52 3.04 -10.27
C LEU A 16 -0.30 1.79 -9.95
N LEU A 17 -1.63 1.88 -9.91
CA LEU A 17 -2.51 0.81 -9.45
C LEU A 17 -2.24 -0.52 -10.17
N MET A 18 -2.08 -0.49 -11.48
CA MET A 18 -1.86 -1.71 -12.27
C MET A 18 -0.53 -2.38 -11.97
N ASP A 19 0.54 -1.62 -11.70
CA ASP A 19 1.84 -2.17 -11.34
C ASP A 19 1.81 -2.79 -9.95
N ILE A 20 1.15 -2.12 -9.00
CA ILE A 20 0.93 -2.67 -7.66
C ILE A 20 0.11 -3.96 -7.71
N LEU A 21 -1.01 -3.97 -8.44
CA LEU A 21 -1.84 -5.17 -8.60
C LEU A 21 -1.06 -6.32 -9.28
N ARG A 22 -0.19 -6.03 -10.24
CA ARG A 22 0.67 -7.04 -10.89
C ARG A 22 1.58 -7.73 -9.86
N ILE A 23 2.18 -6.98 -8.94
CA ILE A 23 2.99 -7.53 -7.85
C ILE A 23 2.14 -8.42 -6.95
N LEU A 24 0.97 -7.95 -6.52
CA LEU A 24 0.12 -8.70 -5.60
C LEU A 24 -0.41 -9.99 -6.21
N PHE A 25 -0.87 -9.95 -7.46
CA PHE A 25 -1.32 -11.14 -8.17
C PHE A 25 -0.17 -12.12 -8.44
N GLY A 26 0.99 -11.61 -8.89
CA GLY A 26 2.17 -12.45 -9.18
C GLY A 26 2.70 -13.19 -7.96
N ASN A 27 2.46 -12.66 -6.76
CA ASN A 27 2.91 -13.25 -5.49
C ASN A 27 1.76 -13.89 -4.68
N ASN A 28 0.56 -14.03 -5.27
CA ASN A 28 -0.64 -14.58 -4.61
C ASN A 28 -0.96 -13.94 -3.24
N ILE A 29 -0.81 -12.62 -3.15
CA ILE A 29 -1.01 -11.86 -1.91
C ILE A 29 -2.46 -11.42 -1.82
N LYS A 30 -3.13 -11.79 -0.73
CA LYS A 30 -4.54 -11.43 -0.50
C LYS A 30 -4.64 -9.92 -0.27
N HIS A 31 -5.53 -9.27 -1.02
CA HIS A 31 -5.76 -7.84 -0.94
C HIS A 31 -7.25 -7.51 -1.11
N LYS A 32 -7.62 -6.29 -0.73
CA LYS A 32 -8.98 -5.77 -0.86
C LYS A 32 -8.93 -4.27 -1.13
N ILE A 33 -9.55 -3.83 -2.23
CA ILE A 33 -9.85 -2.41 -2.43
C ILE A 33 -10.92 -2.01 -1.40
N ILE A 34 -10.60 -1.04 -0.55
CA ILE A 34 -11.48 -0.58 0.53
C ILE A 34 -12.14 0.76 0.24
N GLY A 35 -11.68 1.50 -0.76
CA GLY A 35 -12.27 2.77 -1.16
C GLY A 35 -11.53 3.41 -2.34
N ILE A 36 -12.14 4.45 -2.89
CA ILE A 36 -11.57 5.26 -3.97
C ILE A 36 -11.72 6.74 -3.58
N GLN A 37 -10.61 7.47 -3.59
CA GLN A 37 -10.53 8.91 -3.34
C GLN A 37 -10.42 9.65 -4.67
N GLN A 38 -11.56 9.80 -5.36
CA GLN A 38 -11.62 10.32 -6.74
C GLN A 38 -10.98 11.71 -6.90
N ARG A 39 -11.07 12.61 -5.91
CA ARG A 39 -10.48 13.95 -6.01
C ARG A 39 -8.95 13.93 -5.97
N GLN A 40 -8.37 12.93 -5.31
CA GLN A 40 -6.94 12.74 -5.18
C GLN A 40 -6.38 11.75 -6.20
N ASN A 41 -7.22 11.12 -7.04
CA ASN A 41 -6.85 10.03 -7.94
C ASN A 41 -6.08 8.91 -7.21
N MET A 42 -6.63 8.47 -6.07
CA MET A 42 -6.04 7.42 -5.24
C MET A 42 -7.05 6.30 -4.96
N VAL A 43 -6.55 5.06 -4.96
CA VAL A 43 -7.24 3.87 -4.47
C VAL A 43 -6.74 3.50 -3.08
N LEU A 44 -7.67 3.23 -2.16
CA LEU A 44 -7.35 2.71 -0.84
C LEU A 44 -7.32 1.18 -0.88
N LEU A 45 -6.20 0.59 -0.49
CA LEU A 45 -5.94 -0.84 -0.61
C LEU A 45 -5.48 -1.45 0.71
N ASN A 46 -6.18 -2.50 1.16
CA ASN A 46 -5.68 -3.38 2.21
C ASN A 46 -4.92 -4.55 1.61
N VAL A 47 -3.75 -4.86 2.16
CA VAL A 47 -2.89 -5.96 1.71
C VAL A 47 -2.48 -6.81 2.92
N ASN A 48 -2.64 -8.13 2.78
CA ASN A 48 -2.34 -9.10 3.83
C ASN A 48 -1.02 -9.81 3.48
N PHE A 49 0.08 -9.44 4.15
CA PHE A 49 1.38 -10.06 3.93
C PHE A 49 1.62 -11.21 4.90
N ASP A 50 2.11 -12.33 4.37
CA ASP A 50 2.68 -13.41 5.17
C ASP A 50 4.20 -13.31 5.23
N LEU A 51 4.72 -12.66 6.28
CA LEU A 51 6.14 -12.39 6.42
C LEU A 51 6.99 -13.65 6.72
N ASN A 52 6.35 -14.82 6.87
CA ASN A 52 7.08 -16.08 6.94
C ASN A 52 7.67 -16.47 5.58
N THR A 53 7.05 -16.03 4.48
CA THR A 53 7.53 -16.33 3.13
C THR A 53 8.48 -15.23 2.64
N ILE A 54 9.59 -15.63 2.01
CA ILE A 54 10.53 -14.69 1.38
C ILE A 54 9.80 -13.89 0.29
N MET A 55 8.99 -14.58 -0.52
CA MET A 55 8.24 -13.99 -1.63
C MET A 55 7.30 -12.85 -1.18
N ASN A 56 6.57 -12.99 -0.07
CA ASN A 56 5.73 -11.89 0.44
C ASN A 56 6.57 -10.73 1.01
N ARG A 57 7.73 -11.02 1.62
CA ARG A 57 8.63 -9.97 2.13
C ARG A 57 9.19 -9.14 0.98
N GLU A 58 9.70 -9.81 -0.06
CA GLU A 58 10.21 -9.13 -1.26
C GLU A 58 9.10 -8.37 -1.99
N ALA A 59 7.90 -8.95 -2.12
CA ALA A 59 6.77 -8.25 -2.72
C ALA A 59 6.36 -7.01 -1.93
N LYS A 60 6.38 -7.07 -0.59
CA LYS A 60 6.14 -5.91 0.28
C LYS A 60 7.19 -4.83 0.04
N GLU A 61 8.47 -5.20 0.06
CA GLU A 61 9.58 -4.26 -0.14
C GLU A 61 9.54 -3.61 -1.53
N ASN A 62 9.27 -4.39 -2.58
CA ASN A 62 9.12 -3.87 -3.95
C ASN A 62 7.95 -2.88 -4.05
N MET A 63 6.80 -3.22 -3.47
CA MET A 63 5.63 -2.36 -3.49
C MET A 63 5.88 -1.05 -2.72
N GLU A 64 6.47 -1.13 -1.53
CA GLU A 64 6.82 0.05 -0.73
C GLU A 64 7.92 0.89 -1.40
N GLY A 65 8.85 0.27 -2.11
CA GLY A 65 9.88 0.96 -2.91
C GLY A 65 9.27 1.79 -4.04
N ILE A 66 8.40 1.20 -4.86
CA ILE A 66 7.70 1.92 -5.95
C ILE A 66 6.91 3.12 -5.40
N LEU A 67 6.17 2.92 -4.30
CA LEU A 67 5.38 3.99 -3.69
C LEU A 67 6.28 5.09 -3.09
N SER A 68 7.42 4.72 -2.50
CA SER A 68 8.41 5.68 -1.99
C SER A 68 9.06 6.49 -3.09
N ASP A 69 9.44 5.86 -4.20
CA ASP A 69 10.03 6.53 -5.36
C ASP A 69 9.04 7.50 -5.99
N TYR A 70 7.76 7.11 -6.07
CA TYR A 70 6.70 8.00 -6.53
C TYR A 70 6.46 9.17 -5.59
N CYS A 71 6.43 8.93 -4.27
CA CYS A 71 6.38 10.00 -3.27
C CYS A 71 7.50 11.01 -3.51
N GLU A 72 8.75 10.54 -3.64
CA GLU A 72 9.91 11.40 -3.84
C GLU A 72 9.79 12.21 -5.14
N TYR A 73 9.37 11.59 -6.23
CA TYR A 73 9.12 12.27 -7.49
C TYR A 73 8.03 13.34 -7.37
N MET A 74 6.95 13.05 -6.63
CA MET A 74 5.80 13.95 -6.48
C MET A 74 5.96 14.98 -5.37
N LYS A 75 6.96 14.91 -4.49
CA LYS A 75 7.21 15.92 -3.43
C LYS A 75 7.28 17.35 -3.97
N GLY A 76 7.79 17.53 -5.18
CA GLY A 76 7.82 18.84 -5.86
C GLY A 76 6.47 19.33 -6.42
N LEU A 77 5.47 18.44 -6.53
CA LEU A 77 4.19 18.67 -7.20
C LEU A 77 2.96 18.59 -6.28
N LEU A 78 2.97 17.71 -5.26
CA LEU A 78 1.81 17.39 -4.41
C LEU A 78 1.94 17.85 -2.95
N GLY A 79 3.09 18.43 -2.54
CA GLY A 79 3.39 18.65 -1.13
C GLY A 79 3.44 17.33 -0.34
N ASP A 80 3.64 17.38 0.99
CA ASP A 80 3.86 16.23 1.88
C ASP A 80 2.65 15.27 2.05
N THR A 81 1.89 14.98 0.99
CA THR A 81 0.76 14.04 1.03
C THR A 81 1.28 12.61 1.07
N VAL A 82 1.63 12.16 2.27
CA VAL A 82 2.20 10.83 2.57
C VAL A 82 1.24 9.70 2.13
N LEU A 83 1.74 8.80 1.27
CA LEU A 83 1.02 7.64 0.69
C LEU A 83 0.83 6.46 1.66
N MET A 84 1.43 6.53 2.85
CA MET A 84 1.18 5.61 3.95
C MET A 84 0.11 6.24 4.84
N LEU A 85 -1.02 5.55 5.06
CA LEU A 85 -1.84 5.87 6.23
C LEU A 85 -1.04 5.34 7.42
N ASP A 86 -0.56 6.23 8.28
CA ASP A 86 -0.01 5.82 9.57
C ASP A 86 -1.05 4.95 10.29
N GLU A 87 -0.57 3.96 11.04
CA GLU A 87 -1.40 2.96 11.76
C GLU A 87 -2.26 3.58 12.89
N GLU A 88 -2.43 4.91 12.94
CA GLU A 88 -3.03 5.67 14.05
C GLU A 88 -4.40 6.31 13.78
N ASP A 89 -5.16 5.87 12.78
CA ASP A 89 -6.60 6.15 12.75
C ASP A 89 -7.35 5.10 13.60
N GLU A 90 -6.95 4.96 14.87
CA GLU A 90 -7.85 4.46 15.91
C GLU A 90 -8.92 5.53 16.15
N GLU A 91 -10.17 5.10 16.04
CA GLU A 91 -11.39 5.87 16.26
C GLU A 91 -11.29 6.80 17.48
N LYS A 92 -11.35 8.12 17.24
CA LYS A 92 -11.99 9.02 18.19
C LYS A 92 -13.45 9.18 17.77
N GLU A 93 -14.28 8.25 18.22
CA GLU A 93 -15.72 8.45 18.35
C GLU A 93 -15.98 9.70 19.21
N TYR A 94 -16.85 10.57 18.71
CA TYR A 94 -17.51 11.65 19.46
C TYR A 94 -18.89 11.18 19.90
#